data_AF-A0A9D9IH00-F1
#
_entry.id   AF-A0A9D9IH00-F1
#
_cell.length_a   1.000
_cell.length_b   1.000
_cell.length_c   1.000
_cell.angle_alpha   90.00
_cell.angle_beta   90.00
_cell.angle_gamma   90.00
#
_symmetry.space_group_name_H-M   'P 1'
#
loop_
_entity.id
_entity.type
_entity.pdbx_description
1 polymer ?
#
loop_
_entity_poly.entity_id
_entity_poly.type
_entity_poly.pdbx_seq_one_letter_code
_entity_poly.pdbx_strand_id
1 'polypeptide(L)'
;MGRKTDELELAEALRYAEIPKLPQELTAASRKIWVSAIAKISKINGETSYAIVRNDYGKAPRVVKVFGEPAAISGIVAVYPYEFLEKELYASYKTEQEKSALLSKVYGYTEKKIAELPQEDRDRMFYSYLIDTQRKCQSRR
;
A
#
# COMPACT_ATOMS: atom_id res chain seq x y z
N MET A 1 -5.61 -20.01 25.16
CA MET A 1 -6.65 -18.95 25.13
C MET A 1 -6.55 -17.99 23.93
N GLY A 2 -5.64 -18.17 22.97
CA GLY A 2 -5.38 -17.15 21.93
C GLY A 2 -6.33 -17.06 20.72
N ARG A 3 -7.22 -18.03 20.45
CA ARG A 3 -8.03 -18.01 19.21
C ARG A 3 -9.13 -16.94 19.16
N LYS A 4 -9.67 -16.52 20.31
CA LYS A 4 -10.80 -15.56 20.36
C LYS A 4 -10.35 -14.12 20.10
N THR A 5 -9.12 -13.76 20.48
CA THR A 5 -8.60 -12.41 20.32
C THR A 5 -8.29 -12.12 18.85
N ASP A 6 -7.64 -13.07 18.16
CA ASP A 6 -7.33 -12.95 16.73
C ASP A 6 -8.58 -12.74 15.86
N GLU A 7 -9.67 -13.45 16.16
CA GLU A 7 -10.95 -13.31 15.44
C GLU A 7 -11.59 -11.93 15.65
N LEU A 8 -11.51 -11.38 16.85
CA LEU A 8 -12.01 -10.04 17.17
C LEU A 8 -11.19 -8.96 16.46
N GLU A 9 -9.85 -9.05 16.53
CA GLU A 9 -8.96 -8.11 15.85
C GLU A 9 -9.15 -8.13 14.33
N LEU A 10 -9.33 -9.32 13.74
CA LEU A 10 -9.66 -9.46 12.33
C LEU A 10 -11.03 -8.84 12.02
N ALA A 11 -12.05 -9.09 12.83
CA ALA A 11 -13.37 -8.52 12.62
C ALA A 11 -13.35 -6.98 12.69
N GLU A 12 -12.56 -6.41 13.61
CA GLU A 12 -12.34 -4.96 13.68
C GLU A 12 -11.61 -4.41 12.45
N ALA A 13 -10.59 -5.12 11.96
CA ALA A 13 -9.87 -4.76 10.75
C ALA A 13 -10.77 -4.78 9.51
N LEU A 14 -11.61 -5.82 9.37
CA LEU A 14 -12.59 -5.95 8.30
C LEU A 14 -13.64 -4.85 8.35
N ARG A 15 -14.14 -4.53 9.55
CA ARG A 15 -15.08 -3.43 9.76
C ARG A 15 -14.47 -2.08 9.41
N TYR A 16 -13.22 -1.83 9.82
CA TYR A 16 -12.51 -0.59 9.48
C TYR A 16 -12.27 -0.46 7.97
N ALA A 17 -11.94 -1.58 7.31
CA ALA A 17 -11.73 -1.61 5.86
C ALA A 17 -13.03 -1.70 5.05
N GLU A 18 -14.19 -1.75 5.72
CA GLU A 18 -15.53 -1.85 5.10
C GLU A 18 -15.68 -3.02 4.12
N ILE A 19 -15.04 -4.16 4.44
CA ILE A 19 -15.08 -5.38 3.62
C ILE A 19 -15.64 -6.56 4.41
N PRO A 20 -16.39 -7.48 3.77
CA PRO A 20 -17.09 -8.56 4.47
C PRO A 20 -16.17 -9.73 4.86
N LYS A 21 -15.02 -9.88 4.21
CA LYS A 21 -14.09 -10.99 4.45
C LYS A 21 -12.66 -10.61 4.06
N LEU A 22 -11.70 -11.32 4.64
CA LEU A 22 -10.29 -11.11 4.34
C LEU A 22 -10.01 -11.46 2.86
N PRO A 23 -9.36 -10.56 2.09
CA PRO A 23 -8.98 -10.85 0.72
C PRO A 23 -7.93 -11.96 0.61
N GLN A 24 -7.61 -12.33 -0.63
CA GLN A 24 -6.50 -13.23 -0.90
C GLN A 24 -5.17 -12.58 -0.49
N GLU A 25 -4.29 -13.39 0.10
CA GLU A 25 -2.93 -12.97 0.43
C GLU A 25 -2.15 -12.56 -0.82
N LEU A 26 -1.36 -11.49 -0.70
CA LEU A 26 -0.47 -11.05 -1.75
C LEU A 26 0.66 -12.07 -1.92
N THR A 27 0.71 -12.70 -3.09
CA THR A 27 1.80 -13.59 -3.47
C THR A 27 2.87 -12.84 -4.26
N ALA A 28 4.10 -13.34 -4.26
CA ALA A 28 5.20 -12.77 -5.05
C ALA A 28 4.91 -12.74 -6.57
N ALA A 29 3.98 -13.57 -7.05
CA ALA A 29 3.53 -13.59 -8.44
C ALA A 29 2.53 -12.48 -8.80
N SER A 30 1.96 -11.80 -7.80
CA SER A 30 0.98 -10.74 -8.04
C SER A 30 1.64 -9.50 -8.63
N ARG A 31 1.36 -9.23 -9.91
CA ARG A 31 1.78 -7.99 -10.60
C ARG A 31 0.85 -6.80 -10.32
N LYS A 32 -0.17 -6.96 -9.45
CA LYS A 32 -1.14 -5.90 -9.18
C LYS A 32 -0.58 -4.94 -8.13
N ILE A 33 -0.64 -3.65 -8.45
CA ILE A 33 -0.25 -2.58 -7.53
C ILE A 33 -1.43 -2.33 -6.60
N TRP A 34 -1.24 -2.63 -5.32
CA TRP A 34 -2.24 -2.39 -4.29
C TRP A 34 -2.05 -1.01 -3.64
N VAL A 35 -3.11 -0.47 -3.04
CA VAL A 35 -3.13 0.84 -2.37
C VAL A 35 -3.29 0.67 -0.86
N SER A 36 -4.31 -0.10 -0.46
CA SER A 36 -4.64 -0.38 0.94
C SER A 36 -4.81 -1.88 1.15
N ALA A 37 -4.35 -2.36 2.30
CA ALA A 37 -4.40 -3.77 2.67
C ALA A 37 -4.61 -3.95 4.17
N ILE A 38 -5.17 -5.10 4.54
CA ILE A 38 -5.04 -5.62 5.91
C ILE A 38 -3.72 -6.38 5.94
N ALA A 39 -2.85 -6.10 6.91
CA ALA A 39 -1.64 -6.86 7.14
C ALA A 39 -1.78 -7.70 8.41
N LYS A 40 -1.28 -8.93 8.36
CA LYS A 40 -0.94 -9.67 9.57
C LYS A 40 0.46 -9.23 9.98
N ILE A 41 0.61 -8.75 11.20
CA ILE A 41 1.87 -8.24 11.75
C ILE A 41 2.32 -9.10 12.92
N SER A 42 3.63 -9.13 13.15
CA SER A 42 4.22 -9.66 14.39
C SER A 42 4.61 -8.48 15.29
N LYS A 43 4.37 -8.65 16.59
CA LYS A 43 4.76 -7.71 17.64
C LYS A 43 6.05 -8.20 18.32
N ILE A 44 6.76 -7.30 19.00
CA ILE A 44 8.02 -7.63 19.70
C ILE A 44 7.84 -8.63 20.86
N ASN A 45 6.62 -8.70 21.41
CA ASN A 45 6.26 -9.62 22.49
C ASN A 45 5.96 -11.05 21.98
N GLY A 46 6.11 -11.30 20.67
CA GLY A 46 5.85 -12.60 20.05
C GLY A 46 4.40 -12.83 19.61
N GLU A 47 3.50 -11.89 19.89
CA GLU A 47 2.10 -11.99 19.44
C GLU A 47 1.95 -11.57 17.97
N THR A 48 0.92 -12.10 17.32
CA THR A 48 0.50 -11.63 16.00
C THR A 48 -0.79 -10.84 16.12
N SER A 49 -0.96 -9.88 15.22
CA SER A 49 -2.14 -9.02 15.19
C SER A 49 -2.44 -8.56 13.78
N TYR A 50 -3.55 -7.83 13.61
CA TYR A 50 -3.93 -7.23 12.34
C TYR A 50 -3.67 -5.73 12.34
N ALA A 51 -3.34 -5.19 11.16
CA ALA A 51 -3.15 -3.77 10.95
C ALA A 51 -3.69 -3.34 9.59
N ILE A 52 -4.09 -2.08 9.48
CA ILE A 52 -4.30 -1.44 8.18
C ILE A 52 -2.97 -0.89 7.72
N VAL A 53 -2.56 -1.26 6.52
CA VAL A 53 -1.33 -0.77 5.90
C VAL A 53 -1.62 -0.16 4.54
N ARG A 54 -0.74 0.76 4.13
CA ARG A 54 -0.77 1.43 2.84
C ARG A 54 0.51 1.19 2.08
N ASN A 55 0.38 0.98 0.78
CA ASN A 55 1.53 0.80 -0.09
C ASN A 55 2.22 2.16 -0.30
N ASP A 56 3.52 2.21 -0.06
CA ASP A 56 4.37 3.37 -0.40
C ASP A 56 5.28 3.06 -1.60
N TYR A 57 4.97 1.97 -2.32
CA TYR A 57 5.63 1.44 -3.52
C TYR A 57 7.16 1.39 -3.45
N GLY A 58 7.73 0.18 -3.34
CA GLY A 58 9.19 0.01 -3.22
C GLY A 58 9.76 0.45 -1.86
N LYS A 59 8.90 0.68 -0.85
CA LYS A 59 9.26 0.84 0.57
C LYS A 59 8.44 -0.12 1.41
N ALA A 60 8.85 -0.30 2.66
CA ALA A 60 8.02 -0.97 3.65
C ALA A 60 6.65 -0.29 3.73
N PRO A 61 5.54 -1.05 3.72
CA PRO A 61 4.20 -0.50 3.88
C PRO A 61 4.07 0.40 5.10
N ARG A 62 3.37 1.51 4.95
CA ARG A 62 3.07 2.40 6.07
C ARG A 62 1.91 1.85 6.88
N VAL A 63 2.13 1.63 8.16
CA VAL A 63 1.07 1.25 9.10
C VAL A 63 0.18 2.46 9.41
N VAL A 64 -1.13 2.29 9.26
CA VAL A 64 -2.16 3.30 9.50
C VAL A 64 -2.84 3.10 10.84
N LYS A 65 -3.19 1.85 11.17
CA LYS A 65 -3.87 1.48 12.40
C LYS A 65 -3.50 0.05 12.75
N VAL A 66 -3.25 -0.21 14.03
CA VAL A 66 -3.04 -1.55 14.59
C VAL A 66 -4.25 -1.89 15.46
N PHE A 67 -4.68 -3.15 15.41
CA PHE A 67 -5.76 -3.66 16.25
C PHE A 67 -5.18 -4.45 17.44
N GLY A 68 -6.01 -4.65 18.47
CA GLY A 68 -5.59 -5.34 19.69
C GLY A 68 -4.61 -4.56 20.56
N GLU A 69 -3.90 -5.30 21.42
CA GLU A 69 -3.07 -4.72 22.48
C GLU A 69 -1.89 -3.89 21.93
N PRO A 70 -1.61 -2.70 22.50
CA PRO A 70 -0.49 -1.87 22.05
C PRO A 70 0.86 -2.55 22.29
N ALA A 71 1.60 -2.82 21.22
CA ALA A 71 2.99 -3.25 21.29
C ALA A 71 3.75 -2.81 20.03
N ALA A 72 5.08 -2.71 20.13
CA ALA A 72 5.90 -2.37 18.96
C ALA A 72 5.84 -3.48 17.91
N ILE A 73 5.80 -3.07 16.64
CA ILE A 73 5.74 -3.99 15.49
C ILE A 73 7.16 -4.46 15.19
N SER A 74 7.37 -5.78 15.18
CA SER A 74 8.64 -6.40 14.79
C SER A 74 8.70 -6.67 13.29
N GLY A 75 7.54 -6.90 12.63
CA GLY A 75 7.50 -7.16 11.20
C GLY A 75 6.10 -7.32 10.62
N ILE A 76 6.03 -7.39 9.29
CA ILE A 76 4.82 -7.75 8.53
C ILE A 76 4.95 -9.21 8.12
N VAL A 77 3.98 -10.03 8.52
CA VAL A 77 3.94 -11.47 8.24
C VAL A 77 3.24 -11.75 6.92
N ALA A 78 2.11 -11.09 6.66
CA ALA A 78 1.33 -11.26 5.44
C ALA A 78 0.57 -9.98 5.10
N VAL A 79 0.23 -9.81 3.82
CA VAL A 79 -0.52 -8.65 3.30
C VAL A 79 -1.72 -9.15 2.51
N TYR A 80 -2.89 -8.62 2.80
CA TYR A 80 -4.18 -8.95 2.18
C TYR A 80 -4.80 -7.70 1.55
N PRO A 81 -4.44 -7.39 0.29
CA PRO A 81 -4.93 -6.20 -0.39
C PRO A 81 -6.43 -6.24 -0.63
N TYR A 82 -7.13 -5.17 -0.26
CA TYR A 82 -8.54 -4.97 -0.59
C TYR A 82 -8.76 -3.81 -1.57
N GLU A 83 -7.75 -2.97 -1.74
CA GLU A 83 -7.81 -1.82 -2.64
C GLU A 83 -6.61 -1.85 -3.60
N PHE A 84 -6.88 -1.65 -4.89
CA PHE A 84 -5.88 -1.67 -5.95
C PHE A 84 -5.81 -0.32 -6.66
N LEU A 85 -4.66 -0.04 -7.25
CA LEU A 85 -4.46 1.15 -8.05
C LEU A 85 -5.38 1.09 -9.27
N GLU A 86 -6.23 2.11 -9.42
CA GLU A 86 -7.16 2.24 -10.53
C GLU A 86 -6.40 2.34 -11.86
N LYS A 87 -6.86 1.58 -12.85
CA LYS A 87 -6.20 1.52 -14.16
C LYS A 87 -6.24 2.87 -14.86
N GLU A 88 -7.31 3.61 -14.64
CA GLU A 88 -7.60 4.93 -15.18
C GLU A 88 -6.51 5.94 -14.81
N LEU A 89 -5.87 5.78 -13.64
CA LEU A 89 -4.82 6.68 -13.17
C LEU A 89 -3.49 6.53 -13.92
N TYR A 90 -3.21 5.35 -14.48
CA TYR A 90 -1.97 5.11 -15.23
C TYR A 90 -2.19 4.85 -16.72
N ALA A 91 -3.42 4.55 -17.17
CA ALA A 91 -3.73 4.25 -18.56
C ALA A 91 -3.48 5.42 -19.53
N SER A 92 -3.50 6.66 -19.02
CA SER A 92 -3.17 7.87 -19.78
C SER A 92 -1.68 8.04 -20.05
N TYR A 93 -0.81 7.30 -19.37
CA TYR A 93 0.65 7.40 -19.51
C TYR A 93 1.17 6.15 -20.23
N LYS A 94 1.16 6.21 -21.57
CA LYS A 94 1.53 5.10 -22.46
C LYS A 94 3.02 5.07 -22.76
N THR A 95 3.69 6.21 -22.65
CA THR A 95 5.11 6.37 -22.99
C THR A 95 5.93 6.81 -21.79
N GLU A 96 7.22 6.47 -21.81
CA GLU A 96 8.18 6.94 -20.79
C GLU A 96 8.35 8.46 -20.80
N GLN A 97 8.14 9.12 -21.95
CA GLN A 97 8.11 10.58 -22.01
C GLN A 97 6.93 11.17 -21.23
N GLU A 98 5.72 10.64 -21.39
CA GLU A 98 4.54 11.12 -20.65
C GLU A 98 4.71 10.94 -19.13
N LYS A 99 5.26 9.80 -18.70
CA LYS A 99 5.60 9.56 -17.30
C LYS A 99 6.66 10.55 -16.80
N SER A 100 7.73 10.77 -17.57
CA SER A 100 8.81 11.67 -17.21
C SER A 100 8.35 13.13 -17.12
N ALA A 101 7.46 13.56 -18.03
CA ALA A 101 6.85 14.89 -17.99
C ALA A 101 5.96 15.08 -16.75
N LEU A 102 5.17 14.07 -16.36
CA LEU A 102 4.43 14.09 -15.11
C LEU A 102 5.37 14.22 -13.90
N LEU A 103 6.39 13.35 -13.83
CA LEU A 103 7.34 13.35 -12.72
C LEU A 103 8.10 14.67 -12.60
N SER A 104 8.51 15.24 -13.73
CA SER A 104 9.12 16.56 -13.83
C SER A 104 8.21 17.63 -13.19
N LYS A 105 6.93 17.66 -13.58
CA LYS A 105 5.94 18.59 -13.03
C LYS A 105 5.67 18.41 -11.54
N VAL A 106 5.57 17.17 -11.07
CA VAL A 106 5.20 16.84 -9.68
C VAL A 106 6.36 17.08 -8.71
N TYR A 107 7.58 16.69 -9.09
CA TYR A 107 8.74 16.71 -8.22
C TYR A 107 9.66 17.92 -8.45
N GLY A 108 9.40 18.74 -9.47
CA GLY A 108 10.17 19.94 -9.79
C GLY A 108 11.55 19.67 -10.37
N TYR A 109 11.77 18.48 -10.93
CA TYR A 109 13.00 18.13 -11.64
C TYR A 109 12.85 18.36 -13.14
N THR A 110 13.97 18.54 -13.86
CA THR A 110 13.92 18.56 -15.32
C THR A 110 13.65 17.16 -15.87
N GLU A 111 13.00 17.06 -17.02
CA GLU A 111 12.75 15.76 -17.68
C GLU A 111 14.04 15.01 -17.97
N LYS A 112 15.13 15.72 -18.31
CA LYS A 112 16.46 15.13 -18.48
C LYS A 112 16.95 14.44 -17.21
N LYS A 113 16.82 15.11 -16.05
CA LYS A 113 17.22 14.54 -14.76
C LYS A 113 16.37 13.31 -14.41
N ILE A 114 15.08 13.33 -14.71
CA ILE A 114 14.21 12.16 -14.53
C ILE A 114 14.66 11.01 -15.44
N ALA A 115 14.96 11.29 -16.72
CA ALA A 115 15.38 10.27 -17.68
C ALA A 115 16.74 9.62 -17.34
N GLU A 116 17.62 10.34 -16.62
CA GLU A 116 18.90 9.84 -16.11
C GLU A 116 18.74 8.88 -14.91
N LEU A 117 17.57 8.86 -14.25
CA LEU A 117 17.33 7.96 -13.13
C LEU A 117 17.15 6.49 -13.60
N PRO A 118 17.57 5.52 -12.77
CA PRO A 118 17.24 4.12 -12.99
C PRO A 118 15.73 3.92 -13.22
N GLN A 119 15.37 2.94 -14.06
CA GLN A 119 13.96 2.65 -14.34
C GLN A 119 13.19 2.31 -13.06
N GLU A 120 13.79 1.56 -12.14
CA GLU A 120 13.18 1.22 -10.85
C GLU A 120 12.82 2.46 -10.03
N ASP A 121 13.70 3.46 -10.01
CA ASP A 121 13.45 4.72 -9.29
C ASP A 121 12.35 5.55 -9.97
N ARG A 122 12.32 5.57 -11.31
CA ARG A 122 11.24 6.24 -12.05
C ARG A 122 9.89 5.58 -11.82
N ASP A 123 9.82 4.26 -11.94
CA ASP A 123 8.60 3.50 -11.65
C ASP A 123 8.17 3.72 -10.20
N ARG A 124 9.13 3.76 -9.27
CA ARG A 124 8.86 4.06 -7.87
C ARG A 124 8.22 5.41 -7.65
N MET A 125 8.83 6.47 -8.20
CA MET A 125 8.27 7.82 -8.11
C MET A 125 6.89 7.89 -8.76
N PHE A 126 6.72 7.25 -9.91
CA PHE A 126 5.47 7.26 -10.66
C PHE A 126 4.33 6.58 -9.89
N TYR A 127 4.51 5.33 -9.46
CA TYR A 127 3.45 4.59 -8.78
C TYR A 127 3.21 5.09 -7.35
N SER A 128 4.25 5.55 -6.63
CA SER A 128 4.06 6.20 -5.32
C SER A 128 3.17 7.45 -5.45
N TYR A 129 3.43 8.29 -6.46
CA TYR A 129 2.59 9.46 -6.75
C TYR A 129 1.14 9.09 -7.08
N LEU A 130 0.93 8.07 -7.92
CA LEU A 130 -0.43 7.64 -8.29
C LEU A 130 -1.20 7.05 -7.10
N ILE A 131 -0.55 6.23 -6.27
CA ILE A 131 -1.14 5.69 -5.04
C ILE A 131 -1.56 6.84 -4.12
N ASP A 132 -0.68 7.83 -3.91
CA ASP A 132 -1.00 8.99 -3.08
C ASP A 132 -2.12 9.85 -3.67
N THR A 133 -2.20 9.95 -5.00
CA THR A 133 -3.25 10.68 -5.71
C THR A 133 -4.61 10.00 -5.52
N GLN A 134 -4.71 8.69 -5.73
CA GLN A 134 -5.94 7.92 -5.50
C GLN A 134 -6.46 8.13 -4.08
N ARG A 135 -5.57 8.02 -3.09
CA ARG A 135 -5.91 8.19 -1.67
C ARG A 135 -6.45 9.58 -1.35
N LYS A 136 -5.85 10.62 -1.92
CA LYS A 136 -6.33 12.01 -1.74
C LYS A 136 -7.71 12.22 -2.36
N CYS A 137 -8.00 11.59 -3.49
CA CYS A 137 -9.31 11.66 -4.12
C CYS A 137 -10.39 10.94 -3.30
N GLN A 138 -10.06 9.82 -2.67
CA GLN A 138 -10.99 9.05 -1.83
C GLN A 138 -11.28 9.72 -0.48
N SER A 139 -10.28 10.37 0.14
CA SER A 139 -10.46 11.09 1.41
C SER A 139 -11.35 12.34 1.30
N ARG A 140 -11.75 12.74 0.08
CA ARG A 140 -12.59 13.92 -0.19
C ARG A 140 -14.05 13.57 -0.52
N ARG A 141 -14.38 12.28 -0.55
CA ARG A 141 -15.76 11.77 -0.67
C ARG A 141 -16.32 11.51 0.72
#